data_AF-A0A7X8LS87-F1
#
_entry.id   AF-A0A7X8LS87-F1
#
_cell.length_a   1.000
_cell.length_b   1.000
_cell.length_c   1.000
_cell.angle_alpha   90.00
_cell.angle_beta   90.00
_cell.angle_gamma   90.00
#
_symmetry.space_group_name_H-M   'P 1'
#
loop_
_entity.id
_entity.type
_entity.pdbx_description
1 polymer ?
#
loop_
_entity_poly.entity_id
_entity_poly.type
_entity_poly.pdbx_seq_one_letter_code
_entity_poly.pdbx_strand_id
1 'polypeptide(L)'
;MIAAEARKLDKMVIGPSTVGGIKAGCFKIGNTGGTIDNIIESKLHRPGSVGFVSKSGGLSNECYNIIARNTDGLYEGIAIGGDSYPGSTLMDHILRYDQIPEVKMIAALGEIGGTEELKIVEALKSGKIKKPLVIWVTGTCAKMFPSGVQFGHAGAKANSDLETADAKNKALREAGAVVPQSFDDYGTEISKLYKKLVEKGVIRPAPEPQVPVIPMDFAQALKEGKVRRPASFVSTISDDRGDELEYARVPISEVLKGDAPLGRAIGLLWFKKELPPYGQKFLELAITLVADHGPAVSGAHNAIVAARAGKDIISALASGMLTIGPRFGGAIDGAAQNFLRGCTSGLTPEQFIKDMKTRGQLVPGIGHKVKSLSNPDMRVKLLKEYCKKTFKSTEILDYALAVEQLTTSKKATLILNVDGCIGVCFVDLLRSSGLFDKKEVQEIIDLGCLNALFVIGRSIGMFGHIFDQKRLKQPLYRTPYEDIAYMTDL
;
A
#
# COMPACT_ATOMS: atom_id res chain seq x y z
N MET A 1 -11.31 22.16 32.66
CA MET A 1 -9.91 22.19 33.13
C MET A 1 -9.01 22.96 32.17
N ILE A 2 -8.92 22.57 30.89
CA ILE A 2 -8.05 23.23 29.89
C ILE A 2 -8.36 24.73 29.71
N ALA A 3 -9.64 25.10 29.51
CA ALA A 3 -10.04 26.50 29.34
C ALA A 3 -9.66 27.38 30.54
N ALA A 4 -9.82 26.85 31.76
CA ALA A 4 -9.48 27.58 32.98
C ALA A 4 -7.97 27.80 33.11
N GLU A 5 -7.16 26.78 32.80
CA GLU A 5 -5.70 26.88 32.86
C GLU A 5 -5.16 27.81 31.76
N ALA A 6 -5.73 27.76 30.56
CA ALA A 6 -5.39 28.69 29.49
C ALA A 6 -5.64 30.15 29.91
N ARG A 7 -6.78 30.45 30.54
CA ARG A 7 -7.09 31.80 31.05
C ARG A 7 -6.11 32.26 32.14
N LYS A 8 -5.68 31.37 33.04
CA LYS A 8 -4.65 31.72 34.06
C LYS A 8 -3.31 32.08 33.43
N LEU A 9 -2.97 31.46 32.30
CA LEU A 9 -1.72 31.65 31.58
C LEU A 9 -1.80 32.75 30.51
N ASP A 10 -2.89 33.51 30.45
CA ASP A 10 -3.18 34.51 29.41
C ASP A 10 -3.06 33.93 27.98
N LYS A 11 -3.56 32.71 27.80
CA LYS A 11 -3.59 31.98 26.53
C LYS A 11 -5.02 31.78 26.06
N MET A 12 -5.20 31.76 24.74
CA MET A 12 -6.47 31.44 24.09
C MET A 12 -6.44 30.03 23.50
N VAL A 13 -7.52 29.28 23.71
CA VAL A 13 -7.72 27.94 23.14
C VAL A 13 -8.96 27.98 22.25
N ILE A 14 -8.78 27.80 20.95
CA ILE A 14 -9.87 27.68 19.98
C ILE A 14 -10.23 26.19 19.84
N GLY A 15 -11.48 25.83 20.14
CA GLY A 15 -11.93 24.43 20.24
C GLY A 15 -12.18 23.99 21.69
N PRO A 16 -12.39 22.69 21.98
CA PRO A 16 -12.25 21.54 21.07
C PRO A 16 -13.37 21.43 20.01
N SER A 17 -13.37 20.36 19.22
CA SER A 17 -14.41 20.08 18.21
C SER A 17 -14.61 21.22 17.20
N THR A 18 -13.51 21.75 16.67
CA THR A 18 -13.50 22.85 15.70
C THR A 18 -12.56 22.55 14.53
N VAL A 19 -12.86 23.15 13.37
CA VAL A 19 -11.91 23.24 12.24
C VAL A 19 -10.81 24.28 12.49
N GLY A 20 -11.04 25.20 13.43
CA GLY A 20 -10.14 26.28 13.81
C GLY A 20 -10.68 27.66 13.41
N GLY A 21 -9.95 28.35 12.56
CA GLY A 21 -10.23 29.72 12.16
C GLY A 21 -9.27 30.20 11.06
N ILE A 22 -9.62 31.32 10.44
CA ILE A 22 -8.83 31.95 9.40
C ILE A 22 -8.83 33.47 9.58
N LYS A 23 -7.64 34.05 9.61
CA LYS A 23 -7.42 35.49 9.42
C LYS A 23 -7.02 35.69 7.97
N ALA A 24 -7.91 36.29 7.18
CA ALA A 24 -7.77 36.34 5.73
C ALA A 24 -6.49 37.11 5.32
N GLY A 25 -5.74 36.55 4.37
CA GLY A 25 -4.42 37.05 3.98
C GLY A 25 -3.31 36.95 5.04
N CYS A 26 -3.55 36.31 6.19
CA CYS A 26 -2.57 36.19 7.28
C CYS A 26 -2.29 34.73 7.65
N PHE A 27 -3.29 34.03 8.21
CA PHE A 27 -3.09 32.70 8.80
C PHE A 27 -4.37 31.87 8.78
N LYS A 28 -4.25 30.58 8.47
CA LYS A 28 -5.32 29.58 8.49
C LYS A 28 -4.92 28.47 9.46
N ILE A 29 -5.82 28.12 10.38
CA ILE A 29 -5.66 26.96 11.26
C ILE A 29 -6.13 25.71 10.52
N GLY A 30 -5.22 24.76 10.29
CA GLY A 30 -5.51 23.43 9.77
C GLY A 30 -6.32 23.46 8.47
N ASN A 31 -7.51 22.87 8.49
CA ASN A 31 -8.37 22.68 7.31
C ASN A 31 -9.38 23.81 7.09
N THR A 32 -9.34 24.91 7.88
CA THR A 32 -10.34 25.98 7.82
C THR A 32 -10.40 26.64 6.43
N GLY A 33 -11.53 26.58 5.75
CA GLY A 33 -11.65 27.11 4.39
C GLY A 33 -11.31 26.12 3.28
N GLY A 34 -11.07 24.84 3.60
CA GLY A 34 -11.03 23.76 2.61
C GLY A 34 -9.88 23.85 1.60
N THR A 35 -10.20 23.53 0.34
CA THR A 35 -9.26 23.55 -0.81
C THR A 35 -8.81 24.97 -1.14
N ILE A 36 -7.72 25.08 -1.90
CA ILE A 36 -7.27 26.38 -2.42
C ILE A 36 -8.35 27.04 -3.29
N ASP A 37 -9.12 26.27 -4.06
CA ASP A 37 -10.21 26.80 -4.87
C ASP A 37 -11.23 27.55 -4.01
N ASN A 38 -11.66 26.97 -2.88
CA ASN A 38 -12.58 27.64 -1.97
C ASN A 38 -11.96 28.88 -1.29
N ILE A 39 -10.66 28.85 -0.98
CA ILE A 39 -9.93 30.03 -0.48
C ILE A 39 -9.95 31.18 -1.49
N ILE A 40 -9.86 30.86 -2.79
CA ILE A 40 -9.90 31.85 -3.87
C ILE A 40 -11.33 32.35 -4.09
N GLU A 41 -12.31 31.45 -4.23
CA GLU A 41 -13.72 31.78 -4.48
C GLU A 41 -14.33 32.61 -3.34
N SER A 42 -14.02 32.28 -2.10
CA SER A 42 -14.45 33.04 -0.92
C SER A 42 -13.54 34.24 -0.59
N LYS A 43 -12.59 34.58 -1.48
CA LYS A 43 -11.66 35.72 -1.36
C LYS A 43 -10.89 35.76 -0.03
N LEU A 44 -10.59 34.61 0.56
CA LEU A 44 -9.94 34.47 1.87
C LEU A 44 -8.43 34.73 1.84
N HIS A 45 -7.86 34.93 0.65
CA HIS A 45 -6.46 35.28 0.44
C HIS A 45 -6.16 36.77 0.73
N ARG A 46 -7.18 37.60 0.99
CA ARG A 46 -7.02 39.01 1.37
C ARG A 46 -8.04 39.44 2.42
N PRO A 47 -7.74 40.41 3.30
CA PRO A 47 -8.66 40.84 4.34
C PRO A 47 -9.82 41.68 3.76
N GLY A 48 -10.99 41.55 4.36
CA GLY A 48 -12.10 42.51 4.29
C GLY A 48 -12.35 43.19 5.65
N SER A 49 -13.58 43.61 5.92
CA SER A 49 -13.93 44.38 7.13
C SER A 49 -14.79 43.62 8.14
N VAL A 50 -15.12 42.35 7.88
CA VAL A 50 -16.08 41.56 8.70
C VAL A 50 -15.35 40.61 9.66
N GLY A 51 -15.57 40.77 10.97
CA GLY A 51 -15.17 39.77 11.96
C GLY A 51 -16.26 38.73 12.15
N PHE A 52 -15.95 37.44 12.04
CA PHE A 52 -16.93 36.34 12.14
C PHE A 52 -16.62 35.38 13.28
N VAL A 53 -17.64 34.92 14.00
CA VAL A 53 -17.49 33.81 14.95
C VAL A 53 -18.69 32.86 14.91
N SER A 54 -18.45 31.55 14.94
CA SER A 54 -19.49 30.51 15.01
C SER A 54 -19.16 29.40 16.00
N LYS A 55 -20.14 28.58 16.35
CA LYS A 55 -19.91 27.26 16.97
C LYS A 55 -19.51 26.21 15.93
N SER A 56 -20.29 26.08 14.84
CA SER A 56 -20.09 25.08 13.78
C SER A 56 -18.89 25.40 12.88
N GLY A 57 -17.98 24.43 12.74
CA GLY A 57 -16.88 24.51 11.76
C GLY A 57 -17.34 24.37 10.31
N GLY A 58 -18.32 23.50 10.03
CA GLY A 58 -18.88 23.33 8.68
C GLY A 58 -19.59 24.59 8.19
N LEU A 59 -20.50 25.15 9.02
CA LEU A 59 -21.20 26.38 8.67
C LEU A 59 -20.27 27.60 8.66
N SER A 60 -19.12 27.56 9.34
CA SER A 60 -18.14 28.66 9.23
C SER A 60 -17.68 28.87 7.78
N ASN A 61 -17.47 27.77 7.03
CA ASN A 61 -17.06 27.87 5.63
C ASN A 61 -18.16 28.43 4.73
N GLU A 62 -19.41 28.04 4.97
CA GLU A 62 -20.56 28.61 4.26
C GLU A 62 -20.71 30.10 4.59
N CYS A 63 -20.55 30.48 5.85
CA CYS A 63 -20.58 31.89 6.25
C CYS A 63 -19.45 32.71 5.63
N TYR A 64 -18.25 32.13 5.41
CA TYR A 64 -17.19 32.81 4.67
C TYR A 64 -17.61 33.12 3.24
N ASN A 65 -18.23 32.16 2.55
CA ASN A 65 -18.80 32.35 1.21
C ASN A 65 -19.93 33.40 1.21
N ILE A 66 -20.86 33.34 2.16
CA ILE A 66 -21.94 34.34 2.32
C ILE A 66 -21.36 35.75 2.54
N ILE A 67 -20.38 35.89 3.43
CA ILE A 67 -19.72 37.17 3.72
C ILE A 67 -19.00 37.69 2.46
N ALA A 68 -18.25 36.83 1.76
CA ALA A 68 -17.52 37.21 0.54
C ALA A 68 -18.44 37.69 -0.59
N ARG A 69 -19.64 37.12 -0.71
CA ARG A 69 -20.65 37.53 -1.73
C ARG A 69 -21.41 38.80 -1.36
N ASN A 70 -21.52 39.14 -0.07
CA ASN A 70 -22.40 40.21 0.41
C ASN A 70 -21.65 41.45 0.95
N THR A 71 -20.32 41.39 1.08
CA THR A 71 -19.47 42.44 1.68
C THR A 71 -18.13 42.58 0.96
N ASP A 72 -17.20 43.37 1.51
CA ASP A 72 -15.80 43.35 1.07
C ASP A 72 -15.06 42.09 1.53
N GLY A 73 -15.64 41.22 2.36
CA GLY A 73 -15.05 39.94 2.74
C GLY A 73 -14.68 39.83 4.22
N LEU A 74 -14.14 38.67 4.57
CA LEU A 74 -13.77 38.33 5.94
C LEU A 74 -12.46 39.02 6.35
N TYR A 75 -12.42 39.60 7.54
CA TYR A 75 -11.16 39.99 8.19
C TYR A 75 -10.59 38.80 8.97
N GLU A 76 -11.34 38.29 9.93
CA GLU A 76 -10.99 37.13 10.77
C GLU A 76 -12.26 36.35 11.08
N GLY A 77 -12.21 35.02 10.92
CA GLY A 77 -13.30 34.10 11.17
C GLY A 77 -12.86 32.97 12.09
N ILE A 78 -13.58 32.74 13.18
CA ILE A 78 -13.25 31.70 14.16
C ILE A 78 -14.46 30.79 14.37
N ALA A 79 -14.27 29.47 14.31
CA ALA A 79 -15.21 28.50 14.84
C ALA A 79 -14.75 28.08 16.25
N ILE A 80 -15.54 28.35 17.28
CA ILE A 80 -15.17 28.02 18.67
C ILE A 80 -15.33 26.53 19.00
N GLY A 81 -16.11 25.81 18.19
CA GLY A 81 -16.43 24.40 18.37
C GLY A 81 -17.81 24.15 18.96
N GLY A 82 -18.33 22.94 18.76
CA GLY A 82 -19.67 22.51 19.17
C GLY A 82 -19.77 21.92 20.58
N ASP A 83 -18.68 21.88 21.33
CA ASP A 83 -18.68 21.35 22.69
C ASP A 83 -19.38 22.29 23.68
N SER A 84 -19.96 21.74 24.75
CA SER A 84 -20.66 22.54 25.77
C SER A 84 -19.77 23.52 26.52
N TYR A 85 -18.46 23.24 26.58
CA TYR A 85 -17.46 24.06 27.28
C TYR A 85 -16.25 24.33 26.37
N PRO A 86 -16.38 25.23 25.38
CA PRO A 86 -15.28 25.57 24.50
C PRO A 86 -14.18 26.33 25.28
N GLY A 87 -12.94 26.24 24.79
CA GLY A 87 -11.77 26.91 25.34
C GLY A 87 -11.90 28.44 25.32
N SER A 88 -12.46 28.97 24.23
CA SER A 88 -12.86 30.36 24.04
C SER A 88 -14.32 30.42 23.59
N THR A 89 -15.04 31.46 23.98
CA THR A 89 -16.48 31.58 23.69
C THR A 89 -16.78 32.57 22.56
N LEU A 90 -18.03 32.58 22.07
CA LEU A 90 -18.47 33.56 21.07
C LEU A 90 -18.17 34.99 21.54
N MET A 91 -18.45 35.25 22.82
CA MET A 91 -18.24 36.55 23.45
C MET A 91 -16.77 36.95 23.50
N ASP A 92 -15.85 36.02 23.82
CA ASP A 92 -14.41 36.29 23.84
C ASP A 92 -13.93 36.82 22.47
N HIS A 93 -14.39 36.23 21.36
CA HIS A 93 -14.02 36.69 20.02
C HIS A 93 -14.75 37.96 19.58
N ILE A 94 -16.04 38.13 19.94
CA ILE A 94 -16.78 39.37 19.64
C ILE A 94 -16.11 40.58 20.30
N LEU A 95 -15.66 40.45 21.55
CA LEU A 95 -14.93 41.54 22.23
C LEU A 95 -13.60 41.86 21.55
N ARG A 96 -12.83 40.85 21.12
CA ARG A 96 -11.61 41.10 20.32
C ARG A 96 -11.95 41.86 19.04
N TYR A 97 -12.99 41.42 18.32
CA TYR A 97 -13.41 42.07 17.07
C TYR A 97 -13.87 43.51 17.29
N ASP A 98 -14.53 43.82 18.40
CA ASP A 98 -14.89 45.19 18.77
C ASP A 98 -13.66 46.08 18.96
N GLN A 99 -12.55 45.52 19.44
CA GLN A 99 -11.30 46.24 19.67
C GLN A 99 -10.39 46.36 18.42
N ILE A 100 -10.48 45.44 17.46
CA ILE A 100 -9.62 45.47 16.24
C ILE A 100 -10.08 46.59 15.29
N PRO A 101 -9.28 47.65 15.04
CA PRO A 101 -9.74 48.80 14.26
C PRO A 101 -10.21 48.49 12.84
N GLU A 102 -9.62 47.48 12.20
CA GLU A 102 -9.92 47.05 10.83
C GLU A 102 -11.27 46.35 10.71
N VAL A 103 -11.74 45.69 11.77
CA VAL A 103 -13.08 45.12 11.80
C VAL A 103 -14.08 46.27 11.95
N LYS A 104 -15.02 46.40 11.00
CA LYS A 104 -16.04 47.46 11.00
C LYS A 104 -17.44 46.95 11.32
N MET A 105 -17.67 45.65 11.15
CA MET A 105 -18.89 44.96 11.56
C MET A 105 -18.59 43.54 11.99
N ILE A 106 -19.44 43.01 12.85
CA ILE A 106 -19.31 41.67 13.41
C ILE A 106 -20.48 40.82 12.93
N ALA A 107 -20.20 39.60 12.49
CA ALA A 107 -21.18 38.58 12.15
C ALA A 107 -20.99 37.38 13.08
N ALA A 108 -22.06 36.81 13.61
CA ALA A 108 -21.96 35.67 14.52
C ALA A 108 -23.05 34.62 14.24
N LEU A 109 -22.69 33.35 14.43
CA LEU A 109 -23.61 32.23 14.30
C LEU A 109 -23.65 31.43 15.60
N GLY A 110 -24.70 31.64 16.38
CA GLY A 110 -24.99 30.91 17.61
C GLY A 110 -25.74 29.60 17.35
N GLU A 111 -26.00 28.87 18.41
CA GLU A 111 -26.73 27.59 18.36
C GLU A 111 -27.64 27.43 19.58
N ILE A 112 -28.69 26.63 19.43
CA ILE A 112 -29.51 26.14 20.54
C ILE A 112 -28.64 25.51 21.64
N GLY A 113 -29.08 25.62 22.90
CA GLY A 113 -28.41 25.02 24.05
C GLY A 113 -27.39 25.95 24.72
N GLY A 114 -27.35 25.89 26.05
CA GLY A 114 -26.55 26.81 26.88
C GLY A 114 -27.03 28.26 26.82
N THR A 115 -26.35 29.15 27.54
CA THR A 115 -26.77 30.55 27.73
C THR A 115 -25.70 31.56 27.28
N GLU A 116 -24.68 31.12 26.54
CA GLU A 116 -23.54 31.95 26.17
C GLU A 116 -23.96 33.17 25.33
N GLU A 117 -24.93 33.01 24.42
CA GLU A 117 -25.45 34.11 23.62
C GLU A 117 -26.17 35.19 24.46
N LEU A 118 -26.65 34.87 25.67
CA LEU A 118 -27.24 35.87 26.58
C LEU A 118 -26.19 36.82 27.16
N LYS A 119 -24.92 36.39 27.28
CA LYS A 119 -23.83 37.30 27.66
C LYS A 119 -23.59 38.37 26.60
N ILE A 120 -23.85 38.05 25.33
CA ILE A 120 -23.81 39.02 24.22
C ILE A 120 -24.94 40.04 24.37
N VAL A 121 -26.15 39.60 24.75
CA VAL A 121 -27.30 40.47 25.06
C VAL A 121 -26.95 41.48 26.15
N GLU A 122 -26.35 41.02 27.26
CA GLU A 122 -25.91 41.88 28.37
C GLU A 122 -24.82 42.88 27.92
N ALA A 123 -23.89 42.44 27.08
CA ALA A 123 -22.81 43.27 26.57
C ALA A 123 -23.27 44.35 25.59
N LEU A 124 -24.28 44.05 24.76
CA LEU A 124 -24.94 45.02 23.90
C LEU A 124 -25.67 46.08 24.74
N LYS A 125 -26.47 45.64 25.73
CA LYS A 125 -27.23 46.55 26.62
C LYS A 125 -26.32 47.44 27.46
N SER A 126 -25.17 46.94 27.89
CA SER A 126 -24.18 47.71 28.66
C SER A 126 -23.26 48.58 27.80
N GLY A 127 -23.39 48.56 26.47
CA GLY A 127 -22.55 49.35 25.55
C GLY A 127 -21.10 48.87 25.44
N LYS A 128 -20.82 47.63 25.87
CA LYS A 128 -19.49 47.00 25.73
C LYS A 128 -19.19 46.62 24.28
N ILE A 129 -20.22 46.29 23.50
CA ILE A 129 -20.12 46.04 22.06
C ILE A 129 -20.59 47.31 21.36
N LYS A 130 -19.69 47.98 20.63
CA LYS A 130 -19.95 49.26 19.98
C LYS A 130 -20.15 49.11 18.48
N LYS A 131 -19.52 48.10 17.88
CA LYS A 131 -19.64 47.82 16.46
C LYS A 131 -20.97 47.12 16.14
N PRO A 132 -21.54 47.38 14.95
CA PRO A 132 -22.74 46.68 14.51
C PRO A 132 -22.55 45.15 14.48
N LEU A 133 -23.49 44.42 15.09
CA LEU A 133 -23.49 42.96 15.17
C LEU A 133 -24.69 42.38 14.41
N VAL A 134 -24.42 41.51 13.44
CA VAL A 134 -25.42 40.60 12.85
C VAL A 134 -25.26 39.24 13.49
N ILE A 135 -26.34 38.67 14.02
CA ILE A 135 -26.28 37.36 14.67
C ILE A 135 -27.54 36.55 14.41
N TRP A 136 -27.35 35.25 14.16
CA TRP A 136 -28.43 34.28 14.08
C TRP A 136 -28.12 33.08 14.96
N VAL A 137 -29.12 32.61 15.71
CA VAL A 137 -29.03 31.38 16.50
C VAL A 137 -29.81 30.28 15.80
N THR A 138 -29.10 29.21 15.41
CA THR A 138 -29.68 28.05 14.72
C THR A 138 -30.37 27.09 15.70
N GLY A 139 -31.22 26.20 15.20
CA GLY A 139 -31.98 25.23 16.01
C GLY A 139 -33.43 25.63 16.31
N THR A 140 -34.02 26.55 15.53
CA THR A 140 -35.43 26.98 15.65
C THR A 140 -36.43 25.86 15.37
N CYS A 141 -36.01 24.79 14.69
CA CYS A 141 -36.83 23.61 14.45
C CYS A 141 -37.09 22.78 15.72
N ALA A 142 -36.33 22.97 16.80
CA ALA A 142 -36.44 22.19 18.03
C ALA A 142 -37.88 22.16 18.59
N LYS A 143 -38.60 23.29 18.50
CA LYS A 143 -40.01 23.42 18.95
C LYS A 143 -41.01 22.60 18.14
N MET A 144 -40.64 22.20 16.91
CA MET A 144 -41.49 21.37 16.05
C MET A 144 -41.42 19.89 16.45
N PHE A 145 -40.45 19.51 17.29
CA PHE A 145 -40.30 18.14 17.76
C PHE A 145 -41.01 17.94 19.11
N PRO A 146 -41.71 16.81 19.29
CA PRO A 146 -42.48 16.53 20.52
C PRO A 146 -41.62 16.14 21.72
N SER A 147 -40.30 15.95 21.56
CA SER A 147 -39.39 15.56 22.64
C SER A 147 -38.08 16.34 22.54
N GLY A 148 -37.33 16.44 23.65
CA GLY A 148 -36.05 17.14 23.69
C GLY A 148 -34.98 16.43 22.85
N VAL A 149 -34.78 16.91 21.62
CA VAL A 149 -33.78 16.37 20.69
C VAL A 149 -32.38 16.92 21.02
N GLN A 150 -31.41 16.01 21.15
CA GLN A 150 -29.98 16.35 21.11
C GLN A 150 -29.54 16.42 19.65
N PHE A 151 -29.07 17.58 19.19
CA PHE A 151 -28.49 17.72 17.86
C PHE A 151 -27.02 17.28 17.84
N GLY A 152 -26.42 17.20 16.64
CA GLY A 152 -25.11 16.56 16.42
C GLY A 152 -23.95 17.13 17.24
N HIS A 153 -23.94 18.43 17.53
CA HIS A 153 -22.97 19.02 18.46
C HIS A 153 -23.33 18.69 19.90
N ALA A 154 -22.32 18.38 20.73
CA ALA A 154 -22.53 18.00 22.13
C ALA A 154 -23.29 19.08 22.94
N GLY A 155 -23.04 20.37 22.66
CA GLY A 155 -23.74 21.48 23.31
C GLY A 155 -25.14 21.80 22.77
N ALA A 156 -25.57 21.19 21.66
CA ALA A 156 -26.78 21.55 20.94
C ALA A 156 -28.03 20.85 21.48
N LYS A 157 -28.38 21.16 22.73
CA LYS A 157 -29.61 20.72 23.40
C LYS A 157 -30.09 21.78 24.37
N ALA A 158 -31.37 22.15 24.27
CA ALA A 158 -31.99 23.05 25.23
C ALA A 158 -32.56 22.27 26.42
N ASN A 159 -32.15 22.63 27.63
CA ASN A 159 -32.72 22.09 28.87
C ASN A 159 -33.75 23.04 29.52
N SER A 160 -33.88 24.25 28.97
CA SER A 160 -34.81 25.28 29.43
C SER A 160 -35.24 26.18 28.27
N ASP A 161 -36.35 26.91 28.44
CA ASP A 161 -36.86 27.85 27.42
C ASP A 161 -35.84 28.93 27.04
N LEU A 162 -35.03 29.37 28.00
CA LEU A 162 -33.96 30.36 27.79
C LEU A 162 -32.84 29.84 26.89
N GLU A 163 -32.66 28.52 26.80
CA GLU A 163 -31.65 27.89 25.96
C GLU A 163 -32.14 27.68 24.52
N THR A 164 -33.43 27.93 24.23
CA THR A 164 -34.00 27.78 22.89
C THR A 164 -33.47 28.83 21.92
N ALA A 165 -33.35 28.44 20.65
CA ALA A 165 -32.90 29.35 19.60
C ALA A 165 -33.84 30.56 19.43
N ASP A 166 -35.16 30.36 19.53
CA ASP A 166 -36.16 31.43 19.42
C ASP A 166 -36.02 32.46 20.56
N ALA A 167 -35.86 32.01 21.81
CA ALA A 167 -35.68 32.91 22.96
C ALA A 167 -34.40 33.74 22.82
N LYS A 168 -33.29 33.11 22.41
CA LYS A 168 -32.02 33.80 22.17
C LYS A 168 -32.11 34.81 21.03
N ASN A 169 -32.70 34.43 19.89
CA ASN A 169 -32.89 35.32 18.75
C ASN A 169 -33.77 36.54 19.13
N LYS A 170 -34.82 36.34 19.92
CA LYS A 170 -35.66 37.43 20.44
C LYS A 170 -34.86 38.36 21.34
N ALA A 171 -34.14 37.82 22.33
CA ALA A 171 -33.35 38.60 23.28
C ALA A 171 -32.23 39.41 22.60
N LEU A 172 -31.55 38.83 21.61
CA LEU A 172 -30.52 39.52 20.80
C LEU A 172 -31.11 40.69 19.99
N ARG A 173 -32.29 40.49 19.40
CA ARG A 173 -33.01 41.53 18.65
C ARG A 173 -33.41 42.70 19.56
N GLU A 174 -33.95 42.41 20.74
CA GLU A 174 -34.32 43.42 21.74
C GLU A 174 -33.11 44.19 22.30
N ALA A 175 -31.93 43.57 22.31
CA ALA A 175 -30.69 44.23 22.71
C ALA A 175 -30.03 45.07 21.59
N GLY A 176 -30.62 45.11 20.40
CA GLY A 176 -30.16 45.95 19.28
C GLY A 176 -29.22 45.26 18.29
N ALA A 177 -29.04 43.93 18.38
CA ALA A 177 -28.38 43.19 17.31
C ALA A 177 -29.28 43.08 16.07
N VAL A 178 -28.67 43.01 14.89
CA VAL A 178 -29.37 42.70 13.64
C VAL A 178 -29.60 41.19 13.58
N VAL A 179 -30.84 40.76 13.82
CA VAL A 179 -31.22 39.34 13.81
C VAL A 179 -32.17 39.08 12.64
N PRO A 180 -31.76 38.28 11.63
CA PRO A 180 -32.60 37.98 10.47
C PRO A 180 -33.87 37.18 10.85
N GLN A 181 -34.79 37.00 9.90
CA GLN A 181 -36.00 36.19 10.12
C GLN A 181 -35.68 34.69 10.09
N SER A 182 -34.82 34.28 9.17
CA SER A 182 -34.31 32.92 9.01
C SER A 182 -32.82 32.93 8.66
N PHE A 183 -32.20 31.75 8.57
CA PHE A 183 -30.81 31.66 8.11
C PHE A 183 -30.65 32.10 6.65
N ASP A 184 -31.67 31.92 5.81
CA ASP A 184 -31.64 32.29 4.39
C ASP A 184 -31.51 33.82 4.22
N ASP A 185 -32.05 34.59 5.16
CA ASP A 185 -31.96 36.05 5.18
C ASP A 185 -30.63 36.57 5.75
N TYR A 186 -29.76 35.70 6.26
CA TYR A 186 -28.52 36.08 6.94
C TYR A 186 -27.60 36.90 6.03
N GLY A 187 -27.40 36.46 4.78
CA GLY A 187 -26.62 37.20 3.79
C GLY A 187 -27.23 38.56 3.43
N THR A 188 -28.56 38.61 3.34
CA THR A 188 -29.31 39.84 3.03
C THR A 188 -29.12 40.90 4.12
N GLU A 189 -29.24 40.53 5.39
CA GLU A 189 -29.04 41.46 6.51
C GLU A 189 -27.58 41.90 6.65
N ILE A 190 -26.62 40.98 6.40
CA ILE A 190 -25.20 41.33 6.30
C ILE A 190 -24.98 42.38 5.20
N SER A 191 -25.53 42.17 4.00
CA SER A 191 -25.35 43.09 2.87
C SER A 191 -25.95 44.47 3.16
N LYS A 192 -27.16 44.52 3.73
CA LYS A 192 -27.83 45.78 4.11
C LYS A 192 -27.00 46.58 5.11
N LEU A 193 -26.46 45.92 6.14
CA LEU A 193 -25.63 46.58 7.15
C LEU A 193 -24.31 47.07 6.55
N TYR A 194 -23.66 46.24 5.76
CA TYR A 194 -22.41 46.57 5.07
C TYR A 194 -22.58 47.82 4.18
N LYS A 195 -23.63 47.87 3.35
CA LYS A 195 -23.93 49.03 2.49
C LYS A 195 -24.11 50.32 3.30
N LYS A 196 -24.84 50.28 4.42
CA LYS A 196 -24.98 51.43 5.32
C LYS A 196 -23.65 51.92 5.88
N LEU A 197 -22.71 51.02 6.15
CA LEU A 197 -21.37 51.38 6.64
C LEU A 197 -20.48 51.97 5.55
N VAL A 198 -20.64 51.53 4.30
CA VAL A 198 -19.98 52.13 3.13
C VAL A 198 -20.54 53.53 2.86
N GLU A 199 -21.87 53.70 2.88
CA GLU A 199 -22.53 55.00 2.69
C GLU A 199 -22.11 56.03 3.76
N LYS A 200 -21.91 55.58 5.01
CA LYS A 200 -21.39 56.41 6.11
C LYS A 200 -19.88 56.65 6.04
N GLY A 201 -19.18 56.06 5.07
CA GLY A 201 -17.73 56.18 4.91
C GLY A 201 -16.90 55.45 5.98
N VAL A 202 -17.52 54.59 6.79
CA VAL A 202 -16.86 53.77 7.83
C VAL A 202 -16.04 52.65 7.19
N ILE A 203 -16.59 52.04 6.14
CA ILE A 203 -15.90 51.07 5.28
C ILE A 203 -15.57 51.74 3.96
N ARG A 204 -14.31 51.62 3.53
CA ARG A 204 -13.84 52.05 2.21
C ARG A 204 -13.26 50.82 1.50
N PRO A 205 -14.02 50.17 0.61
CA PRO A 205 -13.59 48.93 -0.02
C PRO A 205 -12.28 49.12 -0.78
N ALA A 206 -11.30 48.25 -0.52
CA ALA A 206 -10.04 48.27 -1.25
C ALA A 206 -10.21 47.66 -2.65
N PRO A 207 -9.38 48.06 -3.64
CA PRO A 207 -9.30 47.37 -4.92
C PRO A 207 -8.95 45.88 -4.74
N GLU A 208 -9.52 45.02 -5.57
CA GLU A 208 -9.22 43.58 -5.53
C GLU A 208 -7.78 43.31 -6.00
N PRO A 209 -6.95 42.59 -5.20
CA PRO A 209 -5.61 42.22 -5.61
C PRO A 209 -5.63 41.09 -6.66
N GLN A 210 -4.51 40.90 -7.34
CA GLN A 210 -4.33 39.71 -8.18
C GLN A 210 -4.20 38.45 -7.32
N VAL A 211 -4.92 37.40 -7.71
CA VAL A 211 -4.86 36.10 -7.04
C VAL A 211 -3.57 35.37 -7.44
N PRO A 212 -2.76 34.90 -6.48
CA PRO A 212 -1.59 34.07 -6.79
C PRO A 212 -2.00 32.77 -7.50
N VAL A 213 -1.28 32.42 -8.58
CA VAL A 213 -1.52 31.17 -9.30
C VAL A 213 -0.75 30.04 -8.64
N ILE A 214 -1.47 29.02 -8.16
CA ILE A 214 -0.88 27.80 -7.61
C ILE A 214 -1.05 26.68 -8.66
N PRO A 215 0.03 25.96 -9.03
CA PRO A 215 -0.09 24.81 -9.91
C PRO A 215 -1.02 23.74 -9.33
N MET A 216 -1.79 23.09 -10.20
CA MET A 216 -2.60 21.94 -9.82
C MET A 216 -1.72 20.80 -9.30
N ASP A 217 -2.18 20.10 -8.28
CA ASP A 217 -1.52 18.90 -7.78
C ASP A 217 -1.43 17.82 -8.86
N PHE A 218 -0.28 17.15 -8.97
CA PHE A 218 -0.06 16.14 -10.00
C PHE A 218 -1.04 14.96 -9.90
N ALA A 219 -1.37 14.50 -8.69
CA ALA A 219 -2.32 13.40 -8.50
C ALA A 219 -3.73 13.81 -8.90
N GLN A 220 -4.13 15.05 -8.60
CA GLN A 220 -5.40 15.60 -9.07
C GLN A 220 -5.42 15.71 -10.60
N ALA A 221 -4.38 16.27 -11.22
CA ALA A 221 -4.28 16.39 -12.66
C ALA A 221 -4.33 15.03 -13.37
N LEU A 222 -3.71 14.00 -12.78
CA LEU A 222 -3.75 12.63 -13.29
C LEU A 222 -5.15 12.01 -13.14
N LYS A 223 -5.80 12.21 -11.98
CA LYS A 223 -7.15 11.72 -11.70
C LYS A 223 -8.20 12.37 -12.61
N GLU A 224 -8.04 13.66 -12.91
CA GLU A 224 -8.90 14.42 -13.83
C GLU A 224 -8.55 14.20 -15.32
N GLY A 225 -7.53 13.40 -15.63
CA GLY A 225 -7.11 13.11 -17.01
C GLY A 225 -6.47 14.31 -17.73
N LYS A 226 -6.05 15.35 -17.02
CA LYS A 226 -5.39 16.54 -17.56
C LYS A 226 -3.95 16.28 -17.99
N VAL A 227 -3.32 15.25 -17.40
CA VAL A 227 -1.96 14.82 -17.74
C VAL A 227 -1.91 13.30 -17.88
N ARG A 228 -0.91 12.81 -18.61
CA ARG A 228 -0.58 11.38 -18.70
C ARG A 228 0.88 11.16 -18.33
N ARG A 229 1.16 10.07 -17.59
CA ARG A 229 2.52 9.64 -17.28
C ARG A 229 2.71 8.20 -17.76
N PRO A 230 3.68 7.91 -18.64
CA PRO A 230 3.96 6.55 -19.06
C PRO A 230 4.45 5.71 -17.88
N ALA A 231 4.05 4.44 -17.84
CA ALA A 231 4.55 3.49 -16.85
C ALA A 231 6.03 3.19 -17.11
N SER A 232 6.84 3.19 -16.06
CA SER A 232 8.28 2.86 -16.16
C SER A 232 8.55 1.36 -16.23
N PHE A 233 7.61 0.54 -15.77
CA PHE A 233 7.75 -0.91 -15.68
C PHE A 233 6.46 -1.58 -16.12
N VAL A 234 6.61 -2.80 -16.64
CA VAL A 234 5.50 -3.69 -16.96
C VAL A 234 5.66 -4.95 -16.11
N SER A 235 4.63 -5.29 -15.33
CA SER A 235 4.51 -6.57 -14.63
C SER A 235 3.30 -7.32 -15.19
N THR A 236 3.45 -8.63 -15.42
CA THR A 236 2.37 -9.47 -15.97
C THR A 236 2.06 -10.70 -15.13
N ILE A 237 2.70 -10.84 -13.96
CA ILE A 237 2.65 -12.07 -13.15
C ILE A 237 1.80 -11.92 -11.89
N SER A 238 1.64 -10.70 -11.37
CA SER A 238 0.83 -10.43 -10.18
C SER A 238 0.30 -9.00 -10.13
N ASP A 239 -0.79 -8.79 -9.40
CA ASP A 239 -1.37 -7.48 -9.10
C ASP A 239 -1.86 -7.45 -7.65
N ASP A 240 -1.41 -6.46 -6.87
CA ASP A 240 -1.69 -6.28 -5.44
C ASP A 240 -2.53 -5.03 -5.15
N ARG A 241 -2.98 -4.33 -6.19
CA ARG A 241 -3.71 -3.05 -6.06
C ARG A 241 -5.23 -3.24 -5.87
N GLY A 242 -5.73 -4.42 -6.19
CA GLY A 242 -7.14 -4.78 -6.02
C GLY A 242 -7.49 -5.14 -4.58
N ASP A 243 -8.74 -5.58 -4.37
CA ASP A 243 -9.21 -6.04 -3.06
C ASP A 243 -8.50 -7.33 -2.59
N GLU A 244 -8.01 -8.12 -3.54
CA GLU A 244 -7.27 -9.37 -3.30
C GLU A 244 -6.02 -9.44 -4.19
N LEU A 245 -4.95 -10.07 -3.68
CA LEU A 245 -3.74 -10.37 -4.45
C LEU A 245 -4.05 -11.37 -5.57
N GLU A 246 -3.62 -11.08 -6.78
CA GLU A 246 -3.76 -11.96 -7.93
C GLU A 246 -2.43 -12.52 -8.42
N TYR A 247 -2.38 -13.81 -8.79
CA TYR A 247 -1.30 -14.42 -9.56
C TYR A 247 -1.80 -14.74 -10.97
N ALA A 248 -1.22 -14.08 -11.98
CA ALA A 248 -1.65 -14.17 -13.38
C ALA A 248 -3.18 -14.04 -13.56
N ARG A 249 -3.79 -13.07 -12.85
CA ARG A 249 -5.24 -12.81 -12.81
C ARG A 249 -6.09 -13.87 -12.10
N VAL A 250 -5.48 -14.72 -11.31
CA VAL A 250 -6.17 -15.67 -10.42
C VAL A 250 -6.04 -15.18 -8.98
N PRO A 251 -7.15 -14.89 -8.28
CA PRO A 251 -7.11 -14.44 -6.89
C PRO A 251 -6.43 -15.46 -5.97
N ILE A 252 -5.69 -14.99 -4.96
CA ILE A 252 -4.91 -15.85 -4.07
C ILE A 252 -5.78 -16.88 -3.32
N SER A 253 -7.02 -16.52 -2.95
CA SER A 253 -8.03 -17.42 -2.39
C SER A 253 -8.33 -18.61 -3.30
N GLU A 254 -8.38 -18.40 -4.62
CA GLU A 254 -8.55 -19.46 -5.59
C GLU A 254 -7.27 -20.28 -5.74
N VAL A 255 -6.09 -19.65 -5.82
CA VAL A 255 -4.79 -20.35 -5.95
C VAL A 255 -4.56 -21.38 -4.84
N LEU A 256 -4.99 -21.06 -3.62
CA LEU A 256 -4.81 -21.93 -2.45
C LEU A 256 -5.72 -23.17 -2.44
N LYS A 257 -6.69 -23.28 -3.36
CA LYS A 257 -7.53 -24.47 -3.50
C LYS A 257 -6.79 -25.60 -4.22
N GLY A 258 -6.98 -26.83 -3.73
CA GLY A 258 -6.48 -28.07 -4.33
C GLY A 258 -5.31 -28.72 -3.57
N ASP A 259 -4.77 -29.80 -4.12
CA ASP A 259 -3.78 -30.67 -3.46
C ASP A 259 -2.31 -30.29 -3.71
N ALA A 260 -2.08 -29.28 -4.55
CA ALA A 260 -0.75 -28.81 -4.93
C ALA A 260 -0.66 -27.28 -5.13
N PRO A 261 -1.02 -26.47 -4.11
CA PRO A 261 -1.10 -25.01 -4.23
C PRO A 261 0.25 -24.34 -4.56
N LEU A 262 1.38 -24.92 -4.12
CA LEU A 262 2.70 -24.38 -4.48
C LEU A 262 2.99 -24.63 -5.96
N GLY A 263 2.69 -25.83 -6.45
CA GLY A 263 2.82 -26.16 -7.87
C GLY A 263 1.93 -25.27 -8.75
N ARG A 264 0.72 -24.96 -8.29
CA ARG A 264 -0.20 -24.04 -8.98
C ARG A 264 0.33 -22.62 -9.01
N ALA A 265 0.81 -22.10 -7.88
CA ALA A 265 1.41 -20.76 -7.80
C ALA A 265 2.62 -20.61 -8.74
N ILE A 266 3.50 -21.64 -8.80
CA ILE A 266 4.62 -21.66 -9.75
C ILE A 266 4.11 -21.62 -11.19
N GLY A 267 3.10 -22.43 -11.53
CA GLY A 267 2.50 -22.43 -12.86
C GLY A 267 2.01 -21.05 -13.31
N LEU A 268 1.30 -20.36 -12.42
CA LEU A 268 0.76 -19.03 -12.67
C LEU A 268 1.86 -17.95 -12.73
N LEU A 269 2.78 -17.95 -11.77
CA LEU A 269 3.80 -16.90 -11.68
C LEU A 269 4.89 -17.04 -12.74
N TRP A 270 5.31 -18.26 -13.07
CA TRP A 270 6.43 -18.48 -13.99
C TRP A 270 5.97 -18.60 -15.43
N PHE A 271 4.84 -19.26 -15.65
CA PHE A 271 4.37 -19.57 -17.00
C PHE A 271 3.11 -18.80 -17.39
N LYS A 272 2.43 -18.13 -16.44
CA LYS A 272 1.12 -17.49 -16.65
C LYS A 272 0.08 -18.46 -17.21
N LYS A 273 0.18 -19.74 -16.81
CA LYS A 273 -0.71 -20.81 -17.23
C LYS A 273 -1.14 -21.61 -16.01
N GLU A 274 -2.41 -22.00 -15.99
CA GLU A 274 -2.90 -22.97 -15.03
C GLU A 274 -2.49 -24.38 -15.49
N LEU A 275 -1.40 -24.89 -14.92
CA LEU A 275 -0.94 -26.25 -15.18
C LEU A 275 -2.01 -27.26 -14.74
N PRO A 276 -2.13 -28.41 -15.43
CA PRO A 276 -3.04 -29.46 -14.99
C PRO A 276 -2.64 -29.97 -13.58
N PRO A 277 -3.56 -30.55 -12.79
CA PRO A 277 -3.26 -30.99 -11.42
C PRO A 277 -2.05 -31.91 -11.30
N TYR A 278 -1.83 -32.81 -12.27
CA TYR A 278 -0.65 -33.67 -12.28
C TYR A 278 0.66 -32.89 -12.52
N GLY A 279 0.60 -31.80 -13.28
CA GLY A 279 1.73 -30.90 -13.52
C GLY A 279 2.07 -30.08 -12.28
N GLN A 280 1.04 -29.54 -11.61
CA GLN A 280 1.21 -28.86 -10.32
C GLN A 280 1.88 -29.79 -9.31
N LYS A 281 1.38 -31.04 -9.20
CA LYS A 281 1.95 -32.01 -8.28
C LYS A 281 3.36 -32.47 -8.65
N PHE A 282 3.66 -32.61 -9.94
CA PHE A 282 5.01 -32.88 -10.42
C PHE A 282 6.01 -31.82 -9.95
N LEU A 283 5.66 -30.53 -10.02
CA LEU A 283 6.55 -29.45 -9.56
C LEU A 283 6.86 -29.55 -8.07
N GLU A 284 5.87 -29.84 -7.23
CA GLU A 284 6.09 -30.05 -5.79
C GLU A 284 6.96 -31.29 -5.51
N LEU A 285 6.74 -32.38 -6.26
CA LEU A 285 7.57 -33.58 -6.16
C LEU A 285 9.02 -33.26 -6.55
N ALA A 286 9.24 -32.54 -7.65
CA ALA A 286 10.58 -32.15 -8.09
C ALA A 286 11.30 -31.31 -7.03
N ILE A 287 10.62 -30.31 -6.45
CA ILE A 287 11.14 -29.48 -5.33
C ILE A 287 11.51 -30.37 -4.14
N THR A 288 10.64 -31.31 -3.77
CA THR A 288 10.85 -32.22 -2.64
C THR A 288 12.08 -33.12 -2.87
N LEU A 289 12.25 -33.65 -4.08
CA LEU A 289 13.34 -34.58 -4.40
C LEU A 289 14.72 -33.92 -4.43
N VAL A 290 14.78 -32.61 -4.69
CA VAL A 290 16.03 -31.82 -4.72
C VAL A 290 16.25 -30.99 -3.45
N ALA A 291 15.35 -31.11 -2.46
CA ALA A 291 15.33 -30.30 -1.25
C ALA A 291 16.69 -30.28 -0.54
N ASP A 292 17.33 -31.44 -0.41
CA ASP A 292 18.68 -31.54 0.11
C ASP A 292 19.45 -32.77 -0.45
N HIS A 293 20.78 -32.74 -0.36
CA HIS A 293 21.65 -33.89 -0.68
C HIS A 293 22.84 -34.00 0.30
N GLY A 294 22.65 -33.53 1.53
CA GLY A 294 23.65 -33.58 2.59
C GLY A 294 24.68 -32.44 2.54
N PRO A 295 25.50 -32.33 3.60
CA PRO A 295 26.35 -31.16 3.84
C PRO A 295 27.62 -31.08 2.98
N ALA A 296 27.95 -32.15 2.25
CA ALA A 296 29.20 -32.26 1.50
C ALA A 296 29.15 -31.63 0.10
N VAL A 297 27.97 -31.26 -0.38
CA VAL A 297 27.84 -30.60 -1.68
C VAL A 297 28.19 -29.11 -1.55
N SER A 298 28.74 -28.53 -2.63
CA SER A 298 29.30 -27.17 -2.62
C SER A 298 28.42 -26.12 -1.94
N GLY A 299 27.12 -26.09 -2.28
CA GLY A 299 26.21 -25.10 -1.72
C GLY A 299 25.89 -25.30 -0.24
N ALA A 300 25.68 -26.55 0.19
CA ALA A 300 25.44 -26.84 1.61
C ALA A 300 26.68 -26.54 2.45
N HIS A 301 27.87 -26.92 1.95
CA HIS A 301 29.14 -26.63 2.59
C HIS A 301 29.36 -25.12 2.78
N ASN A 302 29.18 -24.32 1.73
CA ASN A 302 29.34 -22.87 1.81
C ASN A 302 28.34 -22.21 2.77
N ALA A 303 27.09 -22.67 2.78
CA ALA A 303 26.08 -22.19 3.72
C ALA A 303 26.45 -22.52 5.18
N ILE A 304 26.96 -23.74 5.43
CA ILE A 304 27.46 -24.19 6.73
C ILE A 304 28.65 -23.33 7.19
N VAL A 305 29.65 -23.13 6.33
CA VAL A 305 30.84 -22.32 6.66
C VAL A 305 30.43 -20.88 7.00
N ALA A 306 29.55 -20.27 6.20
CA ALA A 306 29.04 -18.93 6.47
C ALA A 306 28.24 -18.86 7.78
N ALA A 307 27.40 -19.85 8.06
CA ALA A 307 26.65 -19.92 9.32
C ALA A 307 27.58 -20.06 10.54
N ARG A 308 28.62 -20.90 10.44
CA ARG A 308 29.66 -21.07 11.46
C ARG A 308 30.52 -19.82 11.66
N ALA A 309 30.64 -18.97 10.65
CA ALA A 309 31.27 -17.66 10.75
C ALA A 309 30.37 -16.59 11.41
N GLY A 310 29.22 -16.97 11.95
CA GLY A 310 28.32 -16.07 12.68
C GLY A 310 27.42 -15.21 11.79
N LYS A 311 27.35 -15.48 10.48
CA LYS A 311 26.50 -14.73 9.55
C LYS A 311 25.00 -14.97 9.81
N ASP A 312 24.18 -14.00 9.42
CA ASP A 312 22.73 -14.12 9.40
C ASP A 312 22.27 -15.16 8.36
N ILE A 313 21.00 -15.57 8.46
CA ILE A 313 20.44 -16.66 7.66
C ILE A 313 20.42 -16.33 6.15
N ILE A 314 20.28 -15.06 5.77
CA ILE A 314 20.20 -14.65 4.36
C ILE A 314 21.61 -14.63 3.76
N SER A 315 22.58 -14.05 4.47
CA SER A 315 23.99 -14.08 4.04
C SER A 315 24.51 -15.52 3.89
N ALA A 316 24.17 -16.40 4.83
CA ALA A 316 24.58 -17.80 4.78
C ALA A 316 23.91 -18.57 3.63
N LEU A 317 22.61 -18.33 3.39
CA LEU A 317 21.91 -18.91 2.24
C LEU A 317 22.53 -18.42 0.93
N ALA A 318 22.75 -17.11 0.78
CA ALA A 318 23.33 -16.52 -0.43
C ALA A 318 24.72 -17.11 -0.73
N SER A 319 25.56 -17.27 0.30
CA SER A 319 26.88 -17.94 0.18
C SER A 319 26.76 -19.34 -0.44
N GLY A 320 25.78 -20.13 0.00
CA GLY A 320 25.49 -21.44 -0.58
C GLY A 320 24.91 -21.37 -1.99
N MET A 321 23.92 -20.50 -2.21
CA MET A 321 23.23 -20.34 -3.48
C MET A 321 24.15 -19.87 -4.61
N LEU A 322 25.14 -19.02 -4.32
CA LEU A 322 26.11 -18.55 -5.30
C LEU A 322 27.01 -19.66 -5.87
N THR A 323 26.99 -20.85 -5.28
CA THR A 323 27.67 -22.03 -5.84
C THR A 323 26.85 -22.76 -6.90
N ILE A 324 25.54 -22.48 -7.00
CA ILE A 324 24.64 -23.12 -7.96
C ILE A 324 24.94 -22.58 -9.35
N GLY A 325 25.23 -23.48 -10.29
CA GLY A 325 25.66 -23.17 -11.64
C GLY A 325 26.06 -24.42 -12.43
N PRO A 326 26.92 -24.30 -13.46
CA PRO A 326 27.19 -25.39 -14.41
C PRO A 326 27.70 -26.69 -13.78
N ARG A 327 28.44 -26.60 -12.67
CA ARG A 327 29.05 -27.78 -11.99
C ARG A 327 28.22 -28.29 -10.80
N PHE A 328 27.34 -27.48 -10.24
CA PHE A 328 26.50 -27.82 -9.09
C PHE A 328 25.07 -27.32 -9.32
N GLY A 329 24.13 -28.24 -9.53
CA GLY A 329 22.73 -27.92 -9.82
C GLY A 329 22.39 -27.75 -11.30
N GLY A 330 23.33 -27.35 -12.16
CA GLY A 330 23.10 -27.19 -13.61
C GLY A 330 22.85 -28.47 -14.41
N ALA A 331 22.92 -29.65 -13.77
CA ALA A 331 22.70 -30.93 -14.44
C ALA A 331 21.24 -31.13 -14.89
N ILE A 332 20.27 -30.52 -14.20
CA ILE A 332 18.84 -30.62 -14.56
C ILE A 332 18.58 -29.93 -15.90
N ASP A 333 19.03 -28.68 -16.00
CA ASP A 333 18.88 -27.85 -17.19
C ASP A 333 19.69 -28.41 -18.37
N GLY A 334 20.94 -28.82 -18.11
CA GLY A 334 21.78 -29.47 -19.11
C GLY A 334 21.20 -30.78 -19.64
N ALA A 335 20.53 -31.58 -18.80
CA ALA A 335 19.86 -32.80 -19.24
C ALA A 335 18.65 -32.46 -20.11
N ALA A 336 17.79 -31.54 -19.66
CA ALA A 336 16.61 -31.12 -20.42
C ALA A 336 16.99 -30.62 -21.82
N GLN A 337 17.97 -29.71 -21.92
CA GLN A 337 18.45 -29.16 -23.20
C GLN A 337 19.00 -30.24 -24.13
N ASN A 338 19.90 -31.11 -23.63
CA ASN A 338 20.58 -32.09 -24.49
C ASN A 338 19.65 -33.22 -24.93
N PHE A 339 18.79 -33.74 -24.04
CA PHE A 339 17.82 -34.78 -24.41
C PHE A 339 16.72 -34.25 -25.32
N LEU A 340 16.21 -33.02 -25.08
CA LEU A 340 15.27 -32.37 -26.00
C LEU A 340 15.89 -32.18 -27.38
N ARG A 341 17.13 -31.68 -27.46
CA ARG A 341 17.86 -31.52 -28.74
C ARG A 341 18.03 -32.86 -29.45
N GLY A 342 18.52 -33.89 -28.74
CA GLY A 342 18.76 -35.21 -29.31
C GLY A 342 17.50 -35.81 -29.92
N CYS A 343 16.41 -35.79 -29.17
CA CYS A 343 15.12 -36.32 -29.60
C CYS A 343 14.52 -35.51 -30.77
N THR A 344 14.46 -34.18 -30.67
CA THR A 344 13.84 -33.33 -31.72
C THR A 344 14.66 -33.23 -33.00
N SER A 345 15.97 -33.46 -32.94
CA SER A 345 16.84 -33.54 -34.11
C SER A 345 16.78 -34.90 -34.81
N GLY A 346 15.98 -35.85 -34.29
CA GLY A 346 15.85 -37.19 -34.86
C GLY A 346 17.08 -38.08 -34.69
N LEU A 347 18.00 -37.76 -33.77
CA LEU A 347 19.17 -38.60 -33.49
C LEU A 347 18.73 -39.88 -32.77
N THR A 348 19.20 -41.04 -33.21
CA THR A 348 19.02 -42.26 -32.40
C THR A 348 19.80 -42.14 -31.08
N PRO A 349 19.41 -42.86 -30.01
CA PRO A 349 20.15 -42.88 -28.74
C PRO A 349 21.66 -43.15 -28.91
N GLU A 350 22.06 -44.02 -29.83
CA GLU A 350 23.47 -44.31 -30.16
C GLU A 350 24.16 -43.10 -30.81
N GLN A 351 23.50 -42.46 -31.78
CA GLN A 351 24.00 -41.28 -32.47
C GLN A 351 24.19 -40.10 -31.49
N PHE A 352 23.25 -39.92 -30.56
CA PHE A 352 23.32 -38.91 -29.52
C PHE A 352 24.52 -39.13 -28.58
N ILE A 353 24.73 -40.36 -28.10
CA ILE A 353 25.90 -40.68 -27.26
C ILE A 353 27.22 -40.41 -28.02
N LYS A 354 27.26 -40.73 -29.33
CA LYS A 354 28.42 -40.48 -30.19
C LYS A 354 28.66 -38.98 -30.40
N ASP A 355 27.61 -38.19 -30.62
CA ASP A 355 27.68 -36.72 -30.72
C ASP A 355 28.28 -36.12 -29.44
N MET A 356 27.75 -36.50 -28.28
CA MET A 356 28.25 -36.03 -26.98
C MET A 356 29.74 -36.38 -26.76
N LYS A 357 30.13 -37.62 -27.08
CA LYS A 357 31.55 -38.05 -27.01
C LYS A 357 32.45 -37.24 -27.95
N THR A 358 31.98 -36.94 -29.16
CA THR A 358 32.75 -36.17 -30.16
C THR A 358 32.98 -34.74 -29.69
N ARG A 359 32.03 -34.17 -28.95
CA ARG A 359 32.14 -32.85 -28.31
C ARG A 359 32.97 -32.86 -27.02
N GLY A 360 33.49 -34.02 -26.60
CA GLY A 360 34.22 -34.16 -25.33
C GLY A 360 33.34 -33.96 -24.10
N GLN A 361 32.02 -34.11 -24.23
CA GLN A 361 31.05 -33.87 -23.15
C GLN A 361 30.48 -35.20 -22.64
N LEU A 362 30.39 -35.32 -21.31
CA LEU A 362 29.59 -36.37 -20.68
C LEU A 362 28.11 -36.05 -20.87
N VAL A 363 27.26 -37.08 -20.93
CA VAL A 363 25.81 -36.90 -21.03
C VAL A 363 25.27 -36.36 -19.70
N PRO A 364 24.76 -35.12 -19.63
CA PRO A 364 24.21 -34.58 -18.39
C PRO A 364 23.02 -35.42 -17.92
N GLY A 365 22.93 -35.65 -16.62
CA GLY A 365 21.87 -36.49 -16.05
C GLY A 365 22.11 -38.00 -16.12
N ILE A 366 23.22 -38.46 -16.71
CA ILE A 366 23.63 -39.87 -16.71
C ILE A 366 24.82 -40.07 -15.77
N GLY A 367 24.70 -41.04 -14.87
CA GLY A 367 25.76 -41.43 -13.94
C GLY A 367 25.41 -41.22 -12.48
N HIS A 368 25.82 -42.19 -11.66
CA HIS A 368 25.73 -42.13 -10.21
C HIS A 368 27.02 -42.71 -9.58
N LYS A 369 27.39 -42.24 -8.38
CA LYS A 369 28.58 -42.74 -7.64
C LYS A 369 28.39 -44.16 -7.08
N VAL A 370 27.23 -44.42 -6.44
CA VAL A 370 26.91 -45.69 -5.75
C VAL A 370 25.80 -46.52 -6.43
N LYS A 371 24.70 -45.89 -6.85
CA LYS A 371 23.51 -46.53 -7.42
C LYS A 371 23.78 -47.12 -8.82
N SER A 372 23.05 -48.17 -9.15
CA SER A 372 23.19 -48.98 -10.36
C SER A 372 21.83 -49.58 -10.76
N LEU A 373 21.78 -50.34 -11.85
CA LEU A 373 20.56 -51.08 -12.25
C LEU A 373 20.05 -52.06 -11.17
N SER A 374 20.96 -52.72 -10.45
CA SER A 374 20.61 -53.66 -9.37
C SER A 374 20.30 -52.98 -8.03
N ASN A 375 20.71 -51.72 -7.85
CA ASN A 375 20.43 -50.88 -6.68
C ASN A 375 19.95 -49.50 -7.15
N PRO A 376 18.67 -49.37 -7.54
CA PRO A 376 18.16 -48.16 -8.17
C PRO A 376 18.09 -46.97 -7.19
N ASP A 377 18.20 -45.76 -7.73
CA ASP A 377 17.85 -44.55 -6.99
C ASP A 377 16.32 -44.46 -6.86
N MET A 378 15.82 -44.54 -5.63
CA MET A 378 14.39 -44.52 -5.34
C MET A 378 13.73 -43.19 -5.75
N ARG A 379 14.47 -42.08 -5.72
CA ARG A 379 13.97 -40.76 -6.18
C ARG A 379 13.61 -40.81 -7.66
N VAL A 380 14.51 -41.40 -8.45
CA VAL A 380 14.32 -41.59 -9.90
C VAL A 380 13.19 -42.57 -10.16
N LYS A 381 13.15 -43.70 -9.44
CA LYS A 381 12.10 -44.71 -9.61
C LYS A 381 10.69 -44.13 -9.38
N LEU A 382 10.48 -43.46 -8.26
CA LEU A 382 9.18 -42.90 -7.89
C LEU A 382 8.74 -41.79 -8.85
N LEU A 383 9.66 -40.93 -9.29
CA LEU A 383 9.36 -39.88 -10.25
C LEU A 383 8.97 -40.45 -11.63
N LYS A 384 9.70 -41.46 -12.10
CA LYS A 384 9.38 -42.15 -13.37
C LYS A 384 8.00 -42.81 -13.32
N GLU A 385 7.69 -43.53 -12.24
CA GLU A 385 6.38 -44.17 -12.05
C GLU A 385 5.25 -43.14 -12.05
N TYR A 386 5.45 -42.00 -11.37
CA TYR A 386 4.49 -40.91 -11.36
C TYR A 386 4.24 -40.34 -12.77
N CYS A 387 5.30 -39.97 -13.49
CA CYS A 387 5.19 -39.38 -14.83
C CYS A 387 4.58 -40.35 -15.84
N LYS A 388 5.03 -41.61 -15.88
CA LYS A 388 4.47 -42.63 -16.79
C LYS A 388 2.99 -42.94 -16.52
N LYS A 389 2.53 -42.79 -15.27
CA LYS A 389 1.13 -43.01 -14.90
C LYS A 389 0.23 -41.82 -15.25
N THR A 390 0.75 -40.60 -15.18
CA THR A 390 -0.08 -39.38 -15.18
C THR A 390 0.04 -38.52 -16.43
N PHE A 391 1.18 -38.54 -17.12
CA PHE A 391 1.40 -37.69 -18.29
C PHE A 391 0.79 -38.33 -19.52
N LYS A 392 0.29 -37.50 -20.44
CA LYS A 392 -0.26 -37.99 -21.72
C LYS A 392 0.82 -38.59 -22.62
N SER A 393 2.06 -38.10 -22.51
CA SER A 393 3.22 -38.58 -23.26
C SER A 393 4.48 -38.38 -22.43
N THR A 394 5.41 -39.32 -22.53
CA THR A 394 6.72 -39.31 -21.88
C THR A 394 7.84 -39.53 -22.91
N GLU A 395 7.69 -38.96 -24.10
CA GLU A 395 8.59 -39.18 -25.24
C GLU A 395 10.06 -38.89 -24.91
N ILE A 396 10.35 -37.78 -24.23
CA ILE A 396 11.73 -37.41 -23.89
C ILE A 396 12.27 -38.33 -22.80
N LEU A 397 11.46 -38.71 -21.81
CA LEU A 397 11.83 -39.70 -20.80
C LEU A 397 12.11 -41.07 -21.44
N ASP A 398 11.28 -41.53 -22.38
CA ASP A 398 11.46 -42.81 -23.06
C ASP A 398 12.74 -42.81 -23.91
N TYR A 399 13.04 -41.69 -24.59
CA TYR A 399 14.31 -41.48 -25.28
C TYR A 399 15.50 -41.52 -24.31
N ALA A 400 15.39 -40.88 -23.14
CA ALA A 400 16.43 -40.90 -22.12
C ALA A 400 16.65 -42.29 -21.51
N LEU A 401 15.59 -43.09 -21.34
CA LEU A 401 15.68 -44.49 -20.89
C LEU A 401 16.35 -45.39 -21.93
N ALA A 402 16.13 -45.14 -23.23
CA ALA A 402 16.89 -45.85 -24.27
C ALA A 402 18.39 -45.50 -24.22
N VAL A 403 18.73 -44.23 -23.97
CA VAL A 403 20.12 -43.80 -23.72
C VAL A 403 20.70 -44.45 -22.44
N GLU A 404 19.92 -44.58 -21.37
CA GLU A 404 20.30 -45.28 -20.14
C GLU A 404 20.65 -46.76 -20.42
N GLN A 405 19.86 -47.47 -21.22
CA GLN A 405 20.15 -48.87 -21.58
C GLN A 405 21.51 -49.02 -22.28
N LEU A 406 21.84 -48.09 -23.19
CA LEU A 406 23.11 -48.10 -23.92
C LEU A 406 24.31 -47.68 -23.07
N THR A 407 24.11 -46.84 -22.06
CA THR A 407 25.19 -46.35 -21.20
C THR A 407 25.49 -47.32 -20.07
N THR A 408 24.46 -47.95 -19.51
CA THR A 408 24.60 -48.98 -18.46
C THR A 408 25.27 -50.25 -18.96
N SER A 409 25.15 -50.59 -20.25
CA SER A 409 25.92 -51.69 -20.86
C SER A 409 27.43 -51.46 -20.85
N LYS A 410 27.89 -50.20 -20.77
CA LYS A 410 29.31 -49.84 -20.63
C LYS A 410 29.76 -49.86 -19.17
N LYS A 411 28.92 -49.37 -18.26
CA LYS A 411 29.18 -49.39 -16.82
C LYS A 411 27.86 -49.32 -16.06
N ALA A 412 27.64 -50.27 -15.14
CA ALA A 412 26.36 -50.43 -14.44
C ALA A 412 25.90 -49.22 -13.61
N THR A 413 26.79 -48.29 -13.28
CA THR A 413 26.49 -47.05 -12.54
C THR A 413 26.13 -45.86 -13.44
N LEU A 414 26.17 -46.01 -14.76
CA LEU A 414 25.77 -45.00 -15.73
C LEU A 414 24.25 -44.99 -15.93
N ILE A 415 23.50 -44.94 -14.83
CA ILE A 415 22.03 -44.85 -14.80
C ILE A 415 21.56 -43.40 -14.95
N LEU A 416 20.30 -43.19 -15.35
CA LEU A 416 19.63 -41.89 -15.30
C LEU A 416 19.50 -41.46 -13.84
N ASN A 417 20.13 -40.33 -13.49
CA ASN A 417 20.08 -39.79 -12.14
C ASN A 417 18.85 -38.89 -11.94
N VAL A 418 18.64 -38.42 -10.70
CA VAL A 418 17.47 -37.60 -10.35
C VAL A 418 17.43 -36.29 -11.12
N ASP A 419 18.58 -35.67 -11.36
CA ASP A 419 18.68 -34.40 -12.08
C ASP A 419 18.25 -34.57 -13.54
N GLY A 420 18.77 -35.62 -14.19
CA GLY A 420 18.39 -36.01 -15.53
C GLY A 420 16.91 -36.36 -15.63
N CYS A 421 16.39 -37.13 -14.68
CA CYS A 421 14.99 -37.53 -14.63
C CYS A 421 14.04 -36.33 -14.48
N ILE A 422 14.35 -35.38 -13.58
CA ILE A 422 13.55 -34.15 -13.43
C ILE A 422 13.58 -33.34 -14.72
N GLY A 423 14.76 -33.16 -15.33
CA GLY A 423 14.91 -32.38 -16.55
C GLY A 423 14.07 -32.94 -17.71
N VAL A 424 14.19 -34.24 -18.00
CA VAL A 424 13.42 -34.86 -19.10
C VAL A 424 11.93 -34.90 -18.83
N CYS A 425 11.51 -35.21 -17.59
CA CYS A 425 10.10 -35.22 -17.23
C CYS A 425 9.51 -33.80 -17.26
N PHE A 426 10.26 -32.75 -16.89
CA PHE A 426 9.76 -31.38 -16.98
C PHE A 426 9.52 -30.97 -18.44
N VAL A 427 10.41 -31.36 -19.36
CA VAL A 427 10.19 -31.16 -20.80
C VAL A 427 8.93 -31.90 -21.27
N ASP A 428 8.75 -33.15 -20.85
CA ASP A 428 7.53 -33.91 -21.16
C ASP A 428 6.27 -33.30 -20.56
N LEU A 429 6.33 -32.70 -19.36
CA LEU A 429 5.21 -31.96 -18.77
C LEU A 429 4.79 -30.81 -19.69
N LEU A 430 5.74 -29.96 -20.10
CA LEU A 430 5.43 -28.83 -20.97
C LEU A 430 4.82 -29.29 -22.30
N ARG A 431 5.46 -30.27 -22.95
CA ARG A 431 5.03 -30.79 -24.27
C ARG A 431 3.70 -31.56 -24.21
N SER A 432 3.46 -32.33 -23.16
CA SER A 432 2.27 -33.19 -23.04
C SER A 432 1.05 -32.49 -22.42
N SER A 433 1.26 -31.35 -21.74
CA SER A 433 0.17 -30.57 -21.14
C SER A 433 -0.84 -30.03 -22.17
N GLY A 434 -0.38 -29.71 -23.38
CA GLY A 434 -1.16 -29.00 -24.40
C GLY A 434 -1.29 -27.49 -24.15
N LEU A 435 -0.56 -26.94 -23.17
CA LEU A 435 -0.62 -25.52 -22.80
C LEU A 435 0.44 -24.65 -23.48
N PHE A 436 1.48 -25.30 -24.02
CA PHE A 436 2.67 -24.68 -24.58
C PHE A 436 2.93 -25.18 -26.00
N ASP A 437 3.25 -24.27 -26.91
CA ASP A 437 3.75 -24.62 -28.23
C ASP A 437 5.25 -24.99 -28.20
N LYS A 438 5.79 -25.49 -29.32
CA LYS A 438 7.20 -25.91 -29.39
C LYS A 438 8.18 -24.77 -29.11
N LYS A 439 7.84 -23.55 -29.47
CA LYS A 439 8.69 -22.36 -29.29
C LYS A 439 8.67 -21.93 -27.82
N GLU A 440 7.48 -21.87 -27.20
CA GLU A 440 7.33 -21.61 -25.77
C GLU A 440 8.09 -22.64 -24.92
N VAL A 441 8.02 -23.94 -25.28
CA VAL A 441 8.79 -24.98 -24.59
C VAL A 441 10.29 -24.69 -24.67
N GLN A 442 10.81 -24.40 -25.86
CA GLN A 442 12.24 -24.11 -26.03
C GLN A 442 12.65 -22.86 -25.25
N GLU A 443 11.85 -21.80 -25.30
CA GLU A 443 12.10 -20.56 -24.57
C GLU A 443 12.13 -20.78 -23.05
N ILE A 444 11.19 -21.55 -22.49
CA ILE A 444 11.16 -21.88 -21.05
C ILE A 444 12.43 -22.63 -20.62
N ILE A 445 12.93 -23.54 -21.47
CA ILE A 445 14.17 -24.28 -21.20
C ILE A 445 15.39 -23.36 -21.33
N ASP A 446 15.44 -22.49 -22.33
CA ASP A 446 16.56 -21.57 -22.55
C ASP A 446 16.65 -20.48 -21.47
N LEU A 447 15.51 -20.07 -20.89
CA LEU A 447 15.44 -19.15 -19.74
C LEU A 447 16.02 -19.76 -18.45
N GLY A 448 16.25 -21.08 -18.41
CA GLY A 448 16.81 -21.75 -17.24
C GLY A 448 15.81 -21.94 -16.09
N CYS A 449 14.51 -22.08 -16.38
CA CYS A 449 13.47 -22.30 -15.35
C CYS A 449 13.77 -23.53 -14.46
N LEU A 450 14.46 -24.54 -14.99
CA LEU A 450 14.89 -25.71 -14.23
C LEU A 450 15.97 -25.41 -13.19
N ASN A 451 16.83 -24.42 -13.45
CA ASN A 451 17.77 -23.93 -12.45
C ASN A 451 17.02 -23.24 -11.31
N ALA A 452 15.98 -22.45 -11.61
CA ALA A 452 15.13 -21.84 -10.60
C ALA A 452 14.42 -22.89 -9.73
N LEU A 453 13.92 -23.98 -10.34
CA LEU A 453 13.31 -25.10 -9.61
C LEU A 453 14.29 -25.76 -8.64
N PHE A 454 15.53 -26.00 -9.10
CA PHE A 454 16.60 -26.53 -8.25
C PHE A 454 16.94 -25.58 -7.11
N VAL A 455 17.06 -24.28 -7.39
CA VAL A 455 17.36 -23.24 -6.39
C VAL A 455 16.29 -23.21 -5.31
N ILE A 456 15.00 -23.18 -5.69
CA ILE A 456 13.89 -23.18 -4.72
C ILE A 456 13.95 -24.43 -3.85
N GLY A 457 14.03 -25.62 -4.45
CA GLY A 457 14.11 -26.86 -3.68
C GLY A 457 15.32 -26.87 -2.76
N ARG A 458 16.52 -26.63 -3.30
CA ARG A 458 17.76 -26.71 -2.54
C ARG A 458 17.85 -25.67 -1.42
N SER A 459 17.16 -24.53 -1.55
CA SER A 459 17.10 -23.53 -0.48
C SER A 459 16.54 -24.10 0.83
N ILE A 460 15.60 -25.06 0.75
CA ILE A 460 15.02 -25.74 1.90
C ILE A 460 16.10 -26.46 2.72
N GLY A 461 16.92 -27.27 2.05
CA GLY A 461 18.03 -27.99 2.68
C GLY A 461 19.12 -27.06 3.22
N MET A 462 19.46 -26.00 2.46
CA MET A 462 20.44 -25.00 2.90
C MET A 462 19.99 -24.28 4.18
N PHE A 463 18.73 -23.83 4.24
CA PHE A 463 18.17 -23.29 5.48
C PHE A 463 18.20 -24.32 6.61
N GLY A 464 17.84 -25.57 6.32
CA GLY A 464 17.96 -26.68 7.26
C GLY A 464 19.35 -26.79 7.88
N HIS A 465 20.39 -26.80 7.05
CA HIS A 465 21.79 -26.82 7.49
C HIS A 465 22.19 -25.57 8.28
N ILE A 466 21.79 -24.37 7.85
CA ILE A 466 22.09 -23.12 8.57
C ILE A 466 21.48 -23.15 9.98
N PHE A 467 20.21 -23.54 10.09
CA PHE A 467 19.55 -23.66 11.39
C PHE A 467 20.21 -24.73 12.25
N ASP A 468 20.64 -25.82 11.63
CA ASP A 468 21.34 -26.90 12.32
C ASP A 468 22.66 -26.43 12.93
N GLN A 469 23.51 -25.74 12.16
CA GLN A 469 24.77 -25.20 12.68
C GLN A 469 24.56 -24.20 13.82
N LYS A 470 23.52 -23.36 13.73
CA LYS A 470 23.17 -22.42 14.80
C LYS A 470 22.69 -23.14 16.06
N ARG A 471 21.82 -24.16 15.95
CA ARG A 471 21.38 -24.99 17.10
C ARG A 471 22.54 -25.72 17.75
N LEU A 472 23.45 -26.28 16.93
CA LEU A 472 24.65 -26.97 17.38
C LEU A 472 25.72 -26.04 17.96
N LYS A 473 25.53 -24.71 17.91
CA LYS A 473 26.48 -23.69 18.38
C LYS A 473 27.90 -23.93 17.85
N GLN A 474 28.01 -24.32 16.58
CA GLN A 474 29.29 -24.70 16.00
C GLN A 474 30.24 -23.49 15.90
N PRO A 475 31.54 -23.66 16.27
CA PRO A 475 32.51 -22.58 16.23
C PRO A 475 32.93 -22.23 14.79
N LEU A 476 33.65 -21.12 14.62
CA LEU A 476 34.24 -20.72 13.34
C LEU A 476 34.98 -21.89 12.67
N TYR A 477 34.77 -22.06 11.36
CA TYR A 477 35.47 -23.07 10.58
C TYR A 477 36.75 -22.51 9.95
N ARG A 478 37.82 -23.30 9.98
CA ARG A 478 39.07 -23.05 9.27
C ARG A 478 39.53 -24.37 8.64
N THR A 479 39.84 -24.36 7.35
CA THR A 479 40.31 -25.56 6.64
C THR A 479 41.64 -26.04 7.23
N PRO A 480 41.80 -27.34 7.51
CA PRO A 480 43.07 -27.91 7.96
C PRO A 480 44.21 -27.67 6.95
N TYR A 481 45.44 -27.55 7.43
CA TYR A 481 46.58 -27.25 6.56
C TYR A 481 47.01 -28.46 5.73
N GLU A 482 46.84 -29.66 6.26
CA GLU A 482 47.08 -30.94 5.63
C GLU A 482 46.21 -31.17 4.37
N ASP A 483 45.09 -30.46 4.25
CA ASP A 483 44.22 -30.50 3.07
C ASP A 483 44.66 -29.50 1.97
N ILE A 484 45.72 -28.71 2.20
CA ILE A 484 46.19 -27.65 1.29
C ILE A 484 47.62 -27.94 0.83
N ALA A 485 47.80 -28.13 -0.48
CA ALA A 485 49.13 -28.24 -1.09
C ALA A 485 49.76 -26.85 -1.28
N TYR A 486 50.72 -26.49 -0.43
CA TYR A 486 51.49 -25.26 -0.53
C TYR A 486 52.69 -25.47 -1.47
N MET A 487 52.65 -24.88 -2.67
CA MET A 487 53.74 -24.95 -3.66
C MET A 487 54.43 -23.60 -3.78
N THR A 488 55.13 -23.17 -2.72
CA THR A 488 55.72 -21.82 -2.64
C THR A 488 56.97 -21.63 -3.50
N ASP A 489 57.53 -22.72 -4.02
CA ASP A 489 58.78 -22.74 -4.78
C ASP A 489 58.55 -23.01 -6.30
N LEU A 490 57.29 -23.06 -6.76
CA LEU A 490 56.90 -23.01 -8.18
C LEU A 490 56.73 -21.56 -8.63
#